data_AF-A0AAW9I8Z2-F1
#
_entry.id   AF-A0AAW9I8Z2-F1
#
_cell.length_a   1.000
_cell.length_b   1.000
_cell.length_c   1.000
_cell.angle_alpha   90.00
_cell.angle_beta   90.00
_cell.angle_gamma   90.00
#
_symmetry.space_group_name_H-M   'P 1'
#
loop_
_entity.id
_entity.type
_entity.pdbx_description
1 polymer ?
#
loop_
_entity_poly.entity_id
_entity_poly.type
_entity_poly.pdbx_seq_one_letter_code
_entity_poly.pdbx_strand_id
1 'polypeptide(L)' 'RYTGGVWVGTFIKTCTTQRLSRQAIDLLAPEAHDLAVEEGLYAHANAAKVRIK' A
#
# COMPACT_ATOMS: atom_id res chain seq x y z
N ARG A 1 -30.58 -1.52 0.76
CA ARG A 1 -30.16 -0.83 -0.49
C ARG A 1 -28.67 -0.98 -0.81
N TYR A 2 -27.82 -1.41 0.13
CA TYR A 2 -26.35 -1.45 -0.05
C TYR A 2 -25.72 -2.83 0.24
N THR A 3 -26.52 -3.89 0.27
CA THR A 3 -26.06 -5.27 0.46
C THR A 3 -26.44 -6.08 -0.77
N GLY A 4 -25.54 -6.93 -1.24
CA GLY A 4 -25.87 -7.98 -2.22
C GLY A 4 -26.58 -9.16 -1.53
N GLY A 5 -27.37 -9.93 -2.29
CA GLY A 5 -27.86 -11.23 -1.83
C GLY A 5 -26.72 -12.24 -1.65
N VAL A 6 -27.01 -13.40 -1.06
CA VAL A 6 -26.01 -14.46 -0.87
C VAL A 6 -25.49 -14.95 -2.23
N TRP A 7 -24.17 -15.03 -2.35
CA TRP A 7 -23.46 -15.56 -3.52
C TRP A 7 -22.08 -16.08 -3.09
N VAL A 8 -21.31 -16.69 -3.99
CA VAL A 8 -20.00 -17.31 -3.66
C VAL A 8 -19.06 -16.36 -2.91
N GLY A 9 -19.01 -15.07 -3.28
CA GLY A 9 -18.24 -14.04 -2.59
C GLY A 9 -18.57 -13.82 -1.12
N THR A 10 -19.75 -14.25 -0.66
CA THR A 10 -20.15 -14.21 0.75
C THR A 10 -19.29 -15.15 1.60
N PHE A 11 -18.75 -16.21 0.99
CA PHE A 11 -18.00 -17.28 1.66
C PHE A 11 -16.48 -17.22 1.41
N ILE A 12 -15.99 -16.23 0.66
CA ILE A 12 -14.56 -16.03 0.39
C ILE A 12 -14.10 -14.64 0.85
N LYS A 13 -12.77 -14.45 0.88
CA LYS A 13 -12.13 -13.16 1.15
C LYS A 13 -11.24 -12.78 -0.03
N THR A 14 -11.31 -11.54 -0.48
CA THR A 14 -10.39 -11.00 -1.49
C THR A 14 -9.07 -10.66 -0.82
N CYS A 15 -7.99 -11.35 -1.22
CA CYS A 15 -6.63 -11.05 -0.77
C CYS A 15 -5.85 -10.38 -1.91
N THR A 16 -5.44 -9.14 -1.71
CA THR A 16 -4.62 -8.40 -2.68
C THR A 16 -3.14 -8.68 -2.44
N THR A 17 -2.35 -8.76 -3.53
CA THR A 17 -0.89 -8.90 -3.46
C THR A 17 -0.23 -7.84 -4.34
N GLN A 18 0.92 -7.32 -3.90
CA GLN A 18 1.75 -6.39 -4.66
C GLN A 18 3.21 -6.81 -4.58
N ARG A 19 3.94 -6.63 -5.67
CA ARG A 19 5.38 -6.84 -5.77
C ARG A 19 5.96 -5.69 -6.60
N LEU A 20 6.96 -5.01 -6.07
CA LEU A 20 7.56 -3.85 -6.70
C LEU A 20 8.98 -4.19 -7.18
N SER A 21 9.29 -3.80 -8.42
CA SER A 21 10.67 -3.81 -8.93
C SER A 21 11.46 -2.65 -8.31
N ARG A 22 12.79 -2.66 -8.48
CA ARG A 22 13.63 -1.53 -8.04
C ARG A 22 13.20 -0.22 -8.70
N GLN A 23 12.98 -0.24 -10.02
CA GLN A 23 12.50 0.92 -10.78
C GLN A 23 11.16 1.47 -10.26
N ALA A 24 10.24 0.58 -9.83
CA ALA A 24 8.97 1.01 -9.24
C ALA A 24 9.15 1.66 -7.86
N ILE A 25 10.12 1.18 -7.07
CA ILE A 25 10.48 1.80 -5.79
C ILE A 25 11.07 3.20 -6.02
N ASP A 26 11.95 3.36 -7.01
CA ASP A 26 12.55 4.66 -7.33
C ASP A 26 11.47 5.71 -7.69
N LEU A 27 10.36 5.28 -8.30
CA LEU A 27 9.23 6.13 -8.64
C LEU A 27 8.29 6.40 -7.45
N LEU A 28 7.97 5.39 -6.63
CA LEU A 28 6.88 5.47 -5.64
C LEU A 28 7.35 5.76 -4.21
N ALA A 29 8.57 5.40 -3.84
CA ALA A 29 9.06 5.56 -2.48
C ALA A 29 9.21 7.02 -2.03
N PRO A 30 9.58 8.00 -2.89
CA PRO A 30 9.57 9.42 -2.50
C PRO A 30 8.18 9.90 -2.07
N GLU A 31 7.15 9.61 -2.88
CA GLU A 31 5.77 9.99 -2.57
C GLU A 31 5.26 9.31 -1.29
N ALA A 32 5.54 8.01 -1.13
CA ALA A 32 5.18 7.28 0.08
C ALA A 32 5.90 7.79 1.33
N HIS A 33 7.13 8.28 1.20
CA HIS A 33 7.86 8.92 2.28
C HIS A 33 7.18 10.23 2.69
N ASP A 34 6.91 11.11 1.73
CA ASP A 34 6.37 12.45 2.02
C ASP A 34 4.96 12.36 2.61
N LEU A 35 4.10 11.49 2.07
CA LEU A 35 2.79 11.19 2.67
C LEU A 35 2.92 10.73 4.13
N ALA A 36 3.84 9.81 4.40
CA ALA A 36 4.04 9.29 5.76
C ALA A 36 4.65 10.34 6.72
N VAL A 37 5.44 11.29 6.23
CA VAL A 37 5.93 12.42 7.04
C VAL A 37 4.78 13.35 7.40
N GLU A 38 3.94 13.73 6.43
CA GLU A 38 2.78 14.60 6.65
C GLU A 38 1.73 13.96 7.58
N GLU A 39 1.59 12.64 7.54
CA GLU A 39 0.74 11.88 8.48
C GLU A 39 1.40 11.67 9.87
N GLY A 40 2.65 12.07 10.08
CA GLY A 40 3.39 11.87 11.32
C GLY A 40 3.85 10.41 11.57
N LEU A 41 3.82 9.56 10.55
CA LEU A 41 4.17 8.14 10.59
C LEU A 41 5.65 7.89 10.27
N TYR A 42 6.57 8.41 11.10
CA TYR A 42 8.01 8.40 10.81
C TYR A 42 8.62 7.00 10.57
N ALA A 43 8.07 5.94 11.17
CA ALA A 43 8.53 4.58 10.89
C ALA A 43 8.20 4.13 9.45
N HIS A 44 7.04 4.51 8.93
CA HIS A 44 6.65 4.24 7.53
C HIS A 44 7.51 5.07 6.57
N ALA A 45 7.72 6.35 6.87
CA ALA A 45 8.60 7.22 6.09
C ALA A 45 10.02 6.64 6.02
N ASN A 46 10.58 6.20 7.15
CA ASN A 46 11.90 5.58 7.18
C ASN A 46 11.95 4.26 6.39
N ALA A 47 10.89 3.45 6.41
CA ALA A 47 10.83 2.23 5.62
C ALA A 47 10.88 2.50 4.11
N ALA A 48 10.26 3.58 3.64
CA ALA A 48 10.40 4.05 2.26
C ALA A 48 11.80 4.60 2.00
N LYS A 49 12.27 5.53 2.85
CA LYS A 49 13.57 6.23 2.72
C LYS A 49 14.76 5.30 2.58
N VAL A 50 14.82 4.21 3.36
CA VAL A 50 15.96 3.27 3.29
C VAL A 50 16.08 2.54 1.94
N ARG A 51 15.04 2.60 1.10
CA ARG A 51 14.98 1.97 -0.22
C ARG A 51 15.22 2.94 -1.38
N ILE A 52 15.23 4.26 -1.14
CA ILE A 52 15.49 5.35 -2.13
C ILE A 52 17.01 5.51 -2.38
N LYS A 53 17.76 4.42 -2.47
CA LYS A 53 19.23 4.46 -2.66
C LYS A 53 19.61 4.06 -4.08
#